data_AF-A0A3L7PBN7-F1
#
_entry.id   AF-A0A3L7PBN7-F1
#
_cell.length_a   1.000
_cell.length_b   1.000
_cell.length_c   1.000
_cell.angle_alpha   90.00
_cell.angle_beta   90.00
_cell.angle_gamma   90.00
#
_symmetry.space_group_name_H-M   'P 1'
#
loop_
_entity.id
_entity.type
_entity.pdbx_description
1 polymer ?
#
loop_
_entity_poly.entity_id
_entity_poly.type
_entity_poly.pdbx_seq_one_letter_code
_entity_poly.pdbx_strand_id
1 'polypeptide(L)'
;SRYGSNQSFGTTSIVLVRVGEADQGVVGLHQTGIPGEIMPGLSARLMGLDSLGVASYLLTNYFSLAVLTDDALGVLENVEVGYYHDYEHRKSTPK
;
A
#
# COMPACT_ATOMS: atom_id res chain seq x y z
N SER A 1 29.24 13.44 -26.41
CA SER A 1 28.75 13.71 -25.05
C SER A 1 27.61 12.74 -24.80
N ARG A 2 27.93 11.51 -24.36
CA ARG A 2 27.90 11.00 -22.97
C ARG A 2 26.47 10.65 -22.51
N TYR A 3 26.29 9.34 -22.34
CA TYR A 3 25.22 8.59 -21.66
C TYR A 3 23.84 8.53 -22.33
N GLY A 4 23.71 7.59 -23.28
CA GLY A 4 22.48 6.82 -23.40
C GLY A 4 22.40 5.90 -22.18
N SER A 5 21.76 6.35 -21.12
CA SER A 5 21.46 5.49 -19.98
C SER A 5 20.37 4.52 -20.40
N ASN A 6 20.69 3.22 -20.50
CA ASN A 6 19.73 2.14 -20.36
C ASN A 6 19.17 2.13 -18.93
N GLN A 7 18.55 3.23 -18.52
CA GLN A 7 17.89 3.34 -17.24
C GLN A 7 16.47 2.86 -17.48
N SER A 8 16.23 1.58 -17.20
CA SER A 8 14.86 1.12 -16.98
C SER A 8 14.31 1.95 -15.82
N PHE A 9 13.57 2.99 -16.16
CA PHE A 9 12.83 3.75 -15.18
C PHE A 9 11.74 2.81 -14.65
N GLY A 10 11.67 2.65 -13.33
CA GLY A 10 10.69 1.75 -12.74
C GLY A 10 9.28 2.13 -13.20
N THR A 11 8.50 1.13 -13.62
CA THR A 11 7.06 1.30 -13.80
C THR A 11 6.36 0.93 -12.48
N THR A 12 5.25 1.60 -12.20
CA THR A 12 4.40 1.33 -11.04
C THR A 12 2.93 1.39 -11.45
N SER A 13 2.03 1.13 -10.51
CA SER A 13 0.59 1.30 -10.70
C SER A 13 0.04 2.30 -9.69
N ILE A 14 -0.95 3.10 -10.10
CA ILE A 14 -1.70 3.99 -9.22
C ILE A 14 -3.10 3.41 -9.05
N VAL A 15 -3.57 3.32 -7.81
CA VAL A 15 -4.88 2.76 -7.48
C VAL A 15 -5.79 3.88 -6.98
N LEU A 16 -7.02 3.94 -7.50
CA LEU A 16 -8.11 4.78 -7.04
C LEU A 16 -9.15 3.90 -6.34
N VAL A 17 -9.58 4.30 -5.14
CA VAL A 17 -10.51 3.53 -4.30
C VAL A 17 -11.63 4.44 -3.79
N ARG A 18 -12.89 4.05 -4.01
CA ARG A 18 -14.05 4.55 -3.23
C ARG A 18 -14.21 3.65 -2.02
N VAL A 19 -14.34 4.22 -0.82
CA VAL A 19 -14.31 3.47 0.46
C VAL A 19 -15.63 3.58 1.21
N GLY A 20 -16.01 2.51 1.92
CA GLY A 20 -17.16 2.50 2.83
C GLY A 20 -18.41 1.83 2.27
N GLU A 21 -19.18 1.20 3.15
CA GLU A 21 -20.38 0.42 2.79
C GLU A 21 -21.50 1.33 2.24
N ALA A 22 -21.72 2.49 2.86
CA ALA A 22 -22.76 3.44 2.46
C ALA A 22 -22.59 3.92 1.02
N ASP A 23 -21.34 4.08 0.58
CA ASP A 23 -20.99 4.52 -0.77
C ASP A 23 -20.79 3.34 -1.74
N GLN A 24 -21.16 2.12 -1.33
CA GLN A 24 -20.92 0.88 -2.09
C GLN A 24 -19.46 0.81 -2.57
N GLY A 25 -18.53 1.14 -1.66
CA GLY A 25 -17.10 1.18 -1.92
C GLY A 25 -16.39 -0.13 -1.56
N VAL A 26 -15.07 -0.05 -1.41
CA VAL A 26 -14.24 -1.10 -0.82
C VAL A 26 -14.38 -1.06 0.70
N VAL A 27 -14.56 -2.23 1.31
CA VAL A 27 -14.66 -2.39 2.77
C VAL A 27 -13.61 -3.38 3.28
N GLY A 28 -13.07 -3.09 4.47
CA GLY A 28 -12.19 -4.01 5.18
C GLY A 28 -13.00 -5.04 5.97
N LEU A 29 -12.55 -6.29 5.97
CA LEU A 29 -13.10 -7.38 6.75
C LEU A 29 -12.05 -7.82 7.77
N HIS A 30 -12.47 -8.05 9.01
CA HIS A 30 -11.63 -8.69 10.02
C HIS A 30 -12.43 -9.74 10.78
N GLN A 31 -11.74 -10.74 11.33
CA GLN A 31 -12.39 -11.72 12.18
C GLN A 31 -12.68 -11.10 13.56
N THR A 32 -13.88 -11.32 14.08
CA THR A 32 -14.30 -10.84 15.41
C THR A 32 -14.20 -11.94 16.46
N GLY A 33 -13.89 -11.58 17.71
CA GLY A 33 -13.93 -12.52 18.84
C GLY A 33 -12.73 -13.44 18.88
N ILE A 34 -11.57 -12.96 18.44
CA ILE A 34 -10.33 -13.74 18.44
C ILE A 34 -9.77 -13.78 19.87
N PRO A 35 -9.35 -14.94 20.40
CA PRO A 35 -8.69 -15.00 21.69
C PRO A 35 -7.40 -14.16 21.71
N GLY A 36 -7.21 -13.34 22.73
CA GLY A 36 -6.04 -12.46 22.84
C GLY A 36 -6.02 -11.31 21.83
N GLU A 37 -7.20 -10.90 21.33
CA GLU A 37 -7.36 -9.73 20.47
C GLU A 37 -6.93 -8.45 21.21
N ILE A 38 -5.98 -7.72 20.63
CA ILE A 38 -5.45 -6.46 21.18
C ILE A 38 -5.90 -5.24 20.38
N MET A 39 -6.23 -5.44 19.11
CA MET A 39 -6.88 -4.48 18.21
C MET A 39 -7.68 -5.29 17.17
N PRO A 40 -8.66 -4.69 16.47
CA PRO A 40 -9.53 -5.42 15.54
C PRO A 40 -8.73 -6.33 14.61
N GLY A 41 -9.02 -7.63 14.61
CA GLY A 41 -8.34 -8.60 13.75
C GLY A 41 -6.90 -8.98 14.13
N LEU A 42 -6.26 -8.34 15.12
CA LEU A 42 -4.92 -8.69 15.57
C LEU A 42 -4.94 -9.34 16.95
N SER A 43 -4.41 -10.55 17.04
CA SER A 43 -4.17 -11.29 18.27
C SER A 43 -2.69 -11.33 18.62
N ALA A 44 -2.39 -11.19 19.91
CA ALA A 44 -1.05 -11.40 20.47
C ALA A 44 -1.12 -12.41 21.62
N ARG A 45 -0.43 -13.54 21.48
CA ARG A 45 -0.44 -14.61 22.48
C ARG A 45 0.96 -15.01 22.94
N LEU A 46 1.16 -15.05 24.26
CA LEU A 46 2.38 -15.59 24.85
C LEU A 46 2.44 -17.11 24.62
N MET A 47 3.52 -17.56 23.99
CA MET A 47 3.82 -18.99 23.76
C MET A 47 4.63 -19.62 24.90
N GLY A 48 5.07 -18.82 25.86
CA GLY A 48 5.82 -19.24 27.05
C GLY A 48 7.26 -18.71 27.04
N LEU A 49 8.06 -19.26 27.95
CA LEU A 49 9.50 -19.03 28.05
C LEU A 49 10.23 -20.31 27.67
N ASP A 50 11.36 -20.18 26.96
CA ASP A 50 12.26 -21.30 26.73
C ASP A 50 13.21 -21.55 27.92
N SER A 51 14.05 -22.58 27.82
CA SER A 51 15.04 -22.94 28.84
C SER A 51 16.17 -21.91 29.01
N LEU A 52 16.28 -20.93 28.10
CA LEU A 52 17.24 -19.84 28.13
C LEU A 52 16.61 -18.52 28.63
N GLY A 53 15.32 -18.53 28.97
CA GLY A 53 14.60 -17.37 29.46
C GLY A 53 14.05 -16.44 28.37
N VAL A 54 14.01 -16.87 27.10
CA VAL A 54 13.44 -16.09 26.00
C VAL A 54 11.92 -16.24 25.99
N ALA A 55 11.21 -15.12 26.06
CA ALA A 55 9.75 -15.09 25.92
C ALA A 55 9.34 -14.98 24.45
N SER A 56 8.53 -15.93 23.97
CA SER A 56 8.03 -15.95 22.60
C SER A 56 6.57 -15.50 22.52
N TYR A 57 6.26 -14.63 21.56
CA TYR A 57 4.90 -14.17 21.29
C TYR A 57 4.49 -14.55 19.87
N LEU A 58 3.28 -15.10 19.73
CA LEU A 58 2.63 -15.31 18.45
C LEU A 58 1.73 -14.10 18.17
N LEU A 59 2.08 -13.34 17.12
CA LEU A 59 1.21 -12.31 16.57
C LEU A 59 0.48 -12.87 15.36
N THR A 60 -0.85 -12.70 15.32
CA THR A 60 -1.67 -13.18 14.20
C THR A 60 -2.63 -12.08 13.76
N ASN A 61 -2.63 -11.78 12.46
CA ASN A 61 -3.41 -10.70 11.87
C ASN A 61 -4.41 -11.26 10.84
N TYR A 62 -5.71 -11.09 11.11
CA TYR A 62 -6.82 -11.60 10.31
C TYR A 62 -7.56 -10.46 9.62
N PHE A 63 -7.10 -10.12 8.42
CA PHE A 63 -7.69 -9.08 7.59
C PHE A 63 -7.94 -9.56 6.17
N SER A 64 -9.02 -9.07 5.59
CA SER A 64 -9.36 -9.20 4.18
C SER A 64 -10.03 -7.91 3.72
N LEU A 65 -10.37 -7.84 2.44
CA LEU A 65 -11.06 -6.72 1.83
C LEU A 65 -12.08 -7.23 0.80
N ALA A 66 -13.19 -6.51 0.69
CA ALA A 66 -14.23 -6.80 -0.28
C ALA A 66 -14.53 -5.55 -1.10
N VAL A 67 -14.62 -5.72 -2.41
CA VAL A 67 -15.07 -4.69 -3.35
C VAL A 67 -16.56 -4.88 -3.56
N LEU A 68 -17.39 -3.94 -3.11
CA LEU A 68 -18.85 -4.10 -3.13
C LEU A 68 -19.44 -3.91 -4.53
N THR A 69 -18.84 -3.05 -5.36
CA THR A 69 -19.23 -2.83 -6.76
C THR A 69 -18.01 -2.66 -7.66
N ASP A 70 -18.15 -3.04 -8.92
CA ASP A 70 -17.04 -3.06 -9.90
C ASP A 70 -16.42 -1.67 -10.15
N ASP A 71 -17.19 -0.60 -9.99
CA ASP A 71 -16.74 0.78 -10.16
C ASP A 71 -16.02 1.37 -8.93
N ALA A 72 -15.93 0.64 -7.81
CA ALA A 72 -15.33 1.12 -6.58
C ALA A 72 -13.78 1.10 -6.59
N LEU A 73 -13.17 0.42 -7.56
CA LEU A 73 -11.72 0.26 -7.68
C LEU A 73 -11.26 0.51 -9.12
N GLY A 74 -10.27 1.37 -9.29
CA GLY A 74 -9.61 1.60 -10.57
C GLY A 74 -8.10 1.50 -10.44
N VAL A 75 -7.42 0.94 -11.44
CA VAL A 75 -5.96 0.82 -11.49
C VAL A 75 -5.43 1.42 -12.78
N LEU A 76 -4.55 2.41 -12.65
CA LEU A 76 -3.72 2.90 -13.75
C LEU A 76 -2.39 2.16 -13.71
N GLU A 77 -2.19 1.24 -14.65
CA GLU A 77 -0.99 0.43 -14.76
C GLU A 77 0.09 1.12 -15.60
N ASN A 78 1.33 0.64 -15.48
CA ASN A 78 2.47 1.06 -16.31
C ASN A 78 2.81 2.56 -16.18
N VAL A 79 2.66 3.12 -14.98
CA VAL A 79 3.03 4.51 -14.68
C VAL A 79 4.55 4.64 -14.60
N GLU A 80 5.13 5.42 -15.51
CA GLU A 80 6.56 5.72 -15.52
C GLU A 80 6.91 6.83 -14.51
N VAL A 81 7.86 6.56 -13.61
CA VAL A 81 8.32 7.55 -12.61
C VAL A 81 9.66 8.20 -12.95
N GLY A 82 10.19 7.92 -14.14
CA GLY A 82 11.52 8.35 -14.56
C GLY A 82 11.59 9.59 -15.44
N TYR A 83 10.47 10.26 -15.67
CA TYR A 83 10.40 11.37 -16.58
C TYR A 83 10.76 12.68 -15.86
N TYR A 84 12.00 13.14 -16.03
CA TYR A 84 12.48 14.40 -15.46
C TYR A 84 12.41 15.51 -16.52
N HIS A 85 11.68 16.58 -16.20
CA HIS A 85 11.57 17.75 -17.08
C HIS A 85 12.63 18.80 -16.72
N ASP A 86 13.48 19.14 -17.68
CA ASP A 86 14.32 20.35 -17.60
C ASP A 86 13.57 21.52 -18.24
N TYR A 87 13.23 22.51 -17.43
CA TYR A 87 12.55 23.72 -17.91
C TYR A 87 13.60 24.81 -18.15
N GLU A 88 14.10 24.88 -19.38
CA GLU A 88 14.94 25.98 -19.83
C GLU A 88 14.21 27.32 -19.61
N HIS A 89 14.77 28.16 -18.74
CA HIS A 89 14.27 29.50 -18.48
C HIS A 89 14.37 30.32 -19.78
N ARG A 90 13.22 30.55 -20.43
CA ARG A 90 13.10 31.38 -21.62
C ARG A 90 13.66 32.78 -21.29
N LYS A 91 14.92 33.06 -21.66
CA LYS A 91 15.48 34.41 -21.57
C LYS A 91 14.59 35.34 -22.40
N SER A 92 13.92 36.26 -21.73
CA SER A 92 13.20 37.36 -22.37
C SER A 92 14.21 38.22 -23.11
N THR A 93 14.21 38.14 -24.44
CA THR A 93 14.91 39.11 -25.29
C THR A 93 14.24 40.48 -25.10
N PRO A 94 14.94 41.53 -24.63
CA PRO A 94 14.38 42.87 -24.65
C PRO A 94 14.33 43.36 -26.11
N LYS A 95 13.22 44.03 -26.46
CA LYS A 95 13.02 44.69 -27.76
C LYS A 95 14.06 45.78 -28.01
#